data_AF-A0A519YDP7-F1
#
_entry.id   AF-A0A519YDP7-F1
#
_cell.length_a   1.000
_cell.length_b   1.000
_cell.length_c   1.000
_cell.angle_alpha   90.00
_cell.angle_beta   90.00
_cell.angle_gamma   90.00
#
_symmetry.space_group_name_H-M   'P 1'
#
loop_
_entity.id
_entity.type
_entity.pdbx_description
1 polymer ?
#
loop_
_entity_poly.entity_id
_entity_poly.type
_entity_poly.pdbx_seq_one_letter_code
_entity_poly.pdbx_strand_id
1 'polypeptide(L)' 'TLYTPELTSGCVAGVRRADVLRRAAALGLCCQEGLFTTSELLAADTVLAANVAAVRVVQRVAGVAFAEPSAALLASLRGY' A
#
# COMPACT_ATOMS: atom_id res chain seq x y z
N THR A 1 -3.87 8.76 -4.38
CA THR A 1 -3.39 8.83 -2.99
C THR A 1 -3.07 7.44 -2.51
N LEU A 2 -2.02 7.27 -1.70
CA LEU A 2 -1.67 6.01 -1.05
C LEU A 2 -2.03 6.10 0.43
N TYR A 3 -2.64 5.05 0.98
CA TYR A 3 -3.00 4.96 2.39
C TYR A 3 -2.23 3.81 3.05
N THR A 4 -1.75 3.99 4.28
CA THR A 4 -1.13 2.90 5.05
C THR A 4 -1.36 3.10 6.55
N PRO A 5 -1.54 2.02 7.34
CA PRO A 5 -1.68 2.15 8.78
C PRO A 5 -0.54 2.97 9.40
N GLU A 6 -0.86 3.94 10.25
CA GLU A 6 0.13 4.63 11.08
C GLU A 6 0.72 3.70 12.14
N LEU A 7 1.90 4.01 12.67
CA LEU A 7 2.58 3.12 13.62
C LEU A 7 1.83 2.95 14.95
N THR A 8 1.04 3.95 15.35
CA THR A 8 0.15 3.91 16.52
C THR A 8 -0.96 2.86 16.41
N SER A 9 -1.20 2.29 15.22
CA SER A 9 -2.04 1.09 15.06
C SER A 9 -1.46 -0.19 15.67
N GLY A 10 -0.19 -0.17 16.10
CA GLY A 10 0.55 -1.35 16.56
C GLY A 10 1.13 -2.19 15.41
N CYS A 11 1.12 -1.68 14.17
CA CYS A 11 1.75 -2.36 13.04
C CYS A 11 3.29 -2.28 13.11
N VAL A 12 3.96 -3.22 12.44
CA VAL A 12 5.42 -3.22 12.36
C VAL A 12 5.89 -2.03 11.50
N ALA A 13 6.86 -1.27 12.00
CA ALA A 13 7.57 -0.21 11.26
C ALA A 13 8.47 -0.79 10.15
N GLY A 14 7.86 -1.39 9.13
CA GLY A 14 8.56 -2.16 8.11
C GLY A 14 9.45 -1.30 7.20
N VAL A 15 10.71 -1.72 7.02
CA VAL A 15 11.66 -1.04 6.12
C VAL A 15 11.14 -0.95 4.67
N ARG A 16 10.42 -1.98 4.19
CA ARG A 16 9.82 -1.95 2.86
C ARG A 16 8.65 -0.97 2.75
N ARG A 17 7.85 -0.82 3.81
CA ARG A 17 6.80 0.20 3.89
C ARG A 17 7.42 1.60 3.78
N ALA A 18 8.50 1.87 4.53
CA ALA A 18 9.20 3.15 4.46
C ALA A 18 9.76 3.44 3.06
N ASP A 19 10.32 2.44 2.37
CA ASP A 19 10.78 2.57 0.98
C ASP A 19 9.63 2.86 0.01
N VAL A 20 8.50 2.16 0.13
CA VAL A 20 7.29 2.42 -0.68
C VAL A 20 6.80 3.86 -0.50
N LEU A 21 6.73 4.35 0.75
CA LEU A 21 6.29 5.73 1.03
C LEU A 21 7.25 6.76 0.42
N ARG A 22 8.57 6.57 0.55
CA ARG A 22 9.55 7.45 -0.07
C ARG A 22 9.42 7.50 -1.59
N ARG A 23 9.24 6.35 -2.24
CA ARG A 23 9.06 6.25 -3.70
C ARG A 23 7.76 6.87 -4.15
N ALA A 24 6.66 6.62 -3.43
CA ALA A 24 5.37 7.23 -3.71
C ALA A 24 5.43 8.77 -3.61
N ALA A 25 6.07 9.30 -2.55
CA ALA A 25 6.30 10.73 -2.39
C ALA A 25 7.16 11.31 -3.54
N ALA A 26 8.19 10.60 -3.98
CA ALA A 26 9.03 11.01 -5.12
C ALA A 26 8.26 11.04 -6.46
N LEU A 27 7.18 10.28 -6.58
CA LEU A 27 6.25 10.32 -7.72
C LEU A 27 5.19 11.43 -7.59
N GLY A 28 5.23 12.23 -6.53
CA GLY A 28 4.22 13.25 -6.23
C GLY A 28 2.90 12.68 -5.68
N LEU A 29 2.88 11.42 -5.25
CA LEU A 29 1.68 10.83 -4.65
C LEU A 29 1.51 11.32 -3.21
N CYS A 30 0.32 11.84 -2.90
CA CYS A 30 -0.08 12.04 -1.51
C CYS A 30 -0.11 10.69 -0.79
N CYS A 31 0.62 10.60 0.31
CA CYS A 31 0.66 9.43 1.19
C CYS A 31 0.03 9.81 2.53
N GLN A 32 -1.00 9.09 2.92
CA GLN A 32 -1.71 9.29 4.18
C GLN A 32 -1.45 8.11 5.11
N GLU A 33 -0.81 8.41 6.23
CA GLU A 33 -0.70 7.49 7.36
C GLU A 33 -1.87 7.76 8.30
N GLY A 34 -2.55 6.70 8.78
CA GLY A 34 -3.70 6.85 9.67
C GLY A 34 -4.28 5.52 10.12
N LEU A 35 -5.36 5.57 10.89
CA LEU A 35 -6.13 4.38 11.29
C LEU A 35 -7.25 4.16 10.27
N PHE A 36 -7.28 2.96 9.69
CA PHE A 36 -8.27 2.59 8.68
C PHE A 36 -9.07 1.38 9.15
N THR A 37 -10.38 1.48 9.00
CA THR A 37 -11.35 0.44 9.27
C THR A 37 -11.32 -0.63 8.20
N THR A 38 -11.89 -1.80 8.51
CA THR A 38 -12.08 -2.87 7.52
C THR A 38 -12.95 -2.40 6.34
N SER A 39 -13.97 -1.58 6.57
CA SER A 39 -14.79 -1.03 5.49
C SER A 39 -13.99 -0.14 4.53
N GLU A 40 -13.07 0.67 5.04
CA GLU A 40 -12.20 1.50 4.20
C GLU A 40 -11.22 0.66 3.39
N LEU A 41 -10.65 -0.41 3.98
CA LEU A 41 -9.83 -1.37 3.26
C LEU A 41 -10.61 -2.03 2.11
N LEU A 42 -11.84 -2.48 2.38
CA LEU A 42 -12.67 -3.15 1.38
C LEU A 42 -13.19 -2.21 0.30
N ALA A 43 -13.15 -0.89 0.53
CA ALA A 43 -13.52 0.13 -0.45
C ALA A 43 -12.34 0.65 -1.30
N ALA A 44 -11.11 0.19 -1.05
CA ALA A 44 -9.94 0.63 -1.79
C ALA A 44 -9.97 0.17 -3.27
N ASP A 45 -9.45 1.01 -4.18
CA ASP A 45 -9.33 0.64 -5.61
C ASP A 45 -8.39 -0.56 -5.81
N THR A 46 -7.23 -0.49 -5.15
CA THR A 46 -6.16 -1.50 -5.19
C THR A 46 -5.56 -1.65 -3.80
N VAL A 47 -5.20 -2.89 -3.45
CA VAL A 47 -4.50 -3.20 -2.20
C VAL A 47 -3.12 -3.79 -2.49
N LEU A 48 -2.12 -3.33 -1.75
CA LEU A 48 -0.74 -3.80 -1.81
C LEU A 48 -0.28 -4.25 -0.42
N ALA A 49 0.45 -5.35 -0.35
CA ALA A 49 1.18 -5.76 0.84
C ALA A 49 2.69 -5.57 0.63
N ALA A 50 3.35 -4.93 1.59
CA ALA A 50 4.78 -4.69 1.58
C ALA A 50 5.45 -5.36 2.78
N ASN A 51 6.42 -6.23 2.53
CA ASN A 51 7.26 -6.85 3.55
C ASN A 51 8.72 -6.87 3.08
N VAL A 52 9.63 -7.41 3.89
CA VAL A 52 11.06 -7.45 3.56
C VAL A 52 11.36 -8.13 2.21
N ALA A 53 10.53 -9.09 1.80
CA ALA A 53 10.74 -9.85 0.58
C ALA A 53 10.20 -9.13 -0.68
N ALA A 54 9.04 -8.47 -0.60
CA ALA A 54 8.39 -7.93 -1.80
C ALA A 54 7.30 -6.87 -1.53
N VAL A 55 6.89 -6.20 -2.62
CA VAL A 55 5.59 -5.51 -2.74
C VAL A 55 4.70 -6.35 -3.66
N ARG A 56 3.61 -6.89 -3.10
CA ARG A 56 2.67 -7.78 -3.80
C ARG A 56 1.29 -7.13 -3.91
N VAL A 57 0.64 -7.33 -5.03
CA VAL A 57 -0.78 -6.95 -5.22
C VAL A 57 -1.63 -7.97 -4.49
N VAL A 58 -2.62 -7.48 -3.75
CA VAL A 58 -3.64 -8.31 -3.10
C VAL A 58 -4.87 -8.29 -3.99
N GLN A 59 -5.24 -9.46 -4.53
CA GLN A 59 -6.33 -9.57 -5.50
C GLN A 59 -7.72 -9.67 -4.84
N ARG A 60 -7.80 -10.21 -3.62
CA ARG A 60 -9.06 -10.42 -2.91
C ARG A 60 -8.87 -10.44 -1.40
N VAL A 61 -9.77 -9.80 -0.66
CA VAL A 61 -9.92 -9.90 0.81
C VAL A 61 -11.41 -10.06 1.13
N ALA A 62 -11.74 -11.00 2.01
CA ALA A 62 -13.13 -11.22 2.47
C ALA A 62 -14.18 -11.30 1.32
N GLY A 63 -13.81 -11.92 0.20
CA GLY A 63 -14.69 -12.04 -0.96
C GLY A 63 -14.71 -10.83 -1.91
N VAL A 64 -14.21 -9.66 -1.49
CA VAL A 64 -14.11 -8.44 -2.31
C VAL A 64 -12.86 -8.47 -3.17
N ALA A 65 -13.01 -8.30 -4.48
CA ALA A 65 -11.91 -8.24 -5.43
C ALA A 65 -11.44 -6.80 -5.65
N PHE A 66 -10.12 -6.61 -5.79
CA PHE A 66 -9.51 -5.31 -6.04
C PHE A 66 -9.04 -5.19 -7.49
N ALA A 67 -8.95 -3.97 -8.02
CA ALA A 67 -8.38 -3.72 -9.33
C ALA A 67 -6.85 -3.89 -9.30
N GLU A 68 -6.28 -4.35 -10.42
CA GLU A 68 -4.84 -4.36 -10.62
C GLU A 68 -4.33 -2.92 -10.82
N PRO A 69 -3.25 -2.50 -10.11
CA PRO A 69 -2.66 -1.19 -10.33
C PRO A 69 -2.00 -1.14 -11.71
N SER A 70 -1.80 0.07 -12.23
CA SER A 70 -1.04 0.22 -13.47
C SER A 70 0.36 -0.38 -13.33
N ALA A 71 0.84 -1.05 -14.39
CA ALA A 71 2.16 -1.68 -14.38
C ALA A 71 3.28 -0.68 -14.07
N ALA A 72 3.15 0.56 -14.56
CA ALA A 72 4.08 1.65 -14.28
C ALA A 72 4.12 1.99 -12.79
N LEU A 73 2.96 2.22 -12.16
CA LEU A 73 2.90 2.52 -10.73
C LEU A 73 3.50 1.37 -9.91
N LEU A 74 3.12 0.13 -10.22
CA LEU A 74 3.61 -1.04 -9.50
C LEU A 74 5.12 -1.22 -9.64
N ALA A 75 5.68 -0.99 -10.83
CA ALA A 75 7.13 -1.01 -11.05
C ALA A 75 7.84 0.07 -10.23
N SER A 76 7.35 1.31 -10.25
CA SER A 76 7.94 2.41 -9.50
C SER A 76 7.91 2.17 -7.99
N LEU A 77 6.83 1.60 -7.44
CA LEU A 77 6.73 1.26 -6.02
C LEU A 77 7.62 0.07 -5.62
N ARG A 78 7.89 -0.86 -6.54
CA ARG A 78 8.83 -1.98 -6.30
C ARG A 78 10.29 -1.56 -6.38
N GLY A 79 10.59 -0.53 -7.16
CA GLY A 79 11.94 -0.01 -7.33
C GLY A 79 12.81 -0.85 -8.27
N TYR A 80 12.23 -1.32 -9.37
CA TYR A 80 12.97 -1.85 -10.51
C TYR A 80 13.54 -0.73 -11.39
#